data_AF-A0A7X7M5R6-F1
#
_entry.id   AF-A0A7X7M5R6-F1
#
_cell.length_a   1.000
_cell.length_b   1.000
_cell.length_c   1.000
_cell.angle_alpha   90.00
_cell.angle_beta   90.00
_cell.angle_gamma   90.00
#
_symmetry.space_group_name_H-M   'P 1'
#
loop_
_entity.id
_entity.type
_entity.pdbx_description
1 polymer ?
#
loop_
_entity_poly.entity_id
_entity_poly.type
_entity_poly.pdbx_seq_one_letter_code
_entity_poly.pdbx_strand_id
1 'polypeptide(L)'
;QTALGFAIYFNDLSPVFEEHRDYDVDTLLIYGDAPPPLVAVAVNQLLAQGICLRAERQIVPGLRYRRLLRLEDMDIAKEAGQC
;
A
#
# COMPACT_ATOMS: atom_id res chain seq x y z
N GLN A 1 17.41 -45.18 -8.81
CA GLN A 1 16.60 -43.93 -8.84
C GLN A 1 17.50 -42.81 -8.37
N THR A 2 17.76 -41.82 -9.22
CA THR A 2 18.70 -40.73 -8.93
C THR A 2 17.90 -39.45 -8.82
N ALA A 3 18.02 -38.74 -7.70
CA ALA A 3 17.37 -37.45 -7.48
C ALA A 3 18.43 -36.36 -7.32
N LEU A 4 18.18 -35.22 -7.95
CA LEU A 4 19.00 -34.03 -7.91
C LEU A 4 18.24 -32.95 -7.14
N GLY A 5 18.80 -32.48 -6.02
CA GLY A 5 18.27 -31.36 -5.24
C GLY A 5 19.21 -30.17 -5.37
N PHE A 6 18.64 -28.98 -5.54
CA PHE A 6 19.40 -27.73 -5.50
C PHE A 6 18.87 -26.85 -4.36
N ALA A 7 19.77 -26.08 -3.75
CA ALA A 7 19.45 -25.05 -2.77
C ALA A 7 19.86 -23.70 -3.37
N ILE A 8 18.95 -22.74 -3.36
CA ILE A 8 19.24 -21.38 -3.81
C ILE A 8 19.45 -20.52 -2.56
N TYR A 9 20.58 -19.82 -2.52
CA TYR A 9 20.88 -18.84 -1.48
C TYR A 9 20.23 -17.51 -1.86
N PHE A 10 19.08 -17.24 -1.24
CA PHE A 10 18.28 -16.03 -1.49
C PHE A 10 19.03 -14.72 -1.22
N ASN A 11 20.11 -14.75 -0.43
CA ASN A 11 20.89 -13.58 -0.06
C ASN A 11 21.73 -13.01 -1.22
N ASP A 12 21.93 -13.78 -2.31
CA ASP A 12 22.70 -13.36 -3.49
C ASP A 12 21.79 -13.11 -4.71
N LEU A 13 20.47 -13.27 -4.54
CA LEU A 13 19.46 -12.91 -5.55
C LEU A 13 19.13 -11.42 -5.47
N SER A 14 20.15 -10.56 -5.47
CA SER A 14 19.93 -9.12 -5.65
C SER A 14 19.41 -8.92 -7.08
N PRO A 15 18.17 -8.45 -7.27
CA PRO A 15 17.71 -8.16 -8.61
C PRO A 15 18.55 -7.00 -9.14
N VAL A 16 19.12 -7.17 -10.34
CA VAL A 16 19.62 -6.08 -11.21
C VAL A 16 18.49 -5.06 -11.57
N PHE A 17 17.29 -5.25 -11.01
CA PHE A 17 16.06 -4.49 -11.19
C PHE A 17 15.45 -4.07 -9.85
N GLU A 18 16.24 -3.69 -8.84
CA GLU A 18 15.68 -2.89 -7.76
C GLU A 18 15.30 -1.51 -8.32
N GLU A 19 14.10 -1.41 -8.89
CA GLU A 19 13.37 -0.14 -8.82
C GLU A 19 13.26 0.18 -7.33
N HIS A 20 14.15 1.04 -6.85
CA HIS A 20 14.03 1.65 -5.54
C HIS A 20 12.64 2.28 -5.47
N ARG A 21 11.72 1.61 -4.77
CA ARG A 21 10.47 2.22 -4.37
C ARG A 21 10.79 3.04 -3.13
N ASP A 22 10.88 4.36 -3.31
CA ASP A 22 10.99 5.34 -2.21
C ASP A 22 9.78 5.35 -1.27
N TYR A 23 8.80 4.47 -1.49
CA TYR A 23 7.57 4.35 -0.72
C TYR A 23 7.26 2.89 -0.38
N ASP A 24 6.75 2.67 0.84
CA ASP A 24 6.31 1.36 1.32
C ASP A 24 4.92 0.99 0.75
N VAL A 25 4.07 2.00 0.50
CA VAL A 25 2.72 1.84 -0.03
C VAL A 25 2.42 2.86 -1.15
N ASP A 26 1.73 2.43 -2.21
CA ASP A 26 1.37 3.36 -3.29
C ASP A 26 0.35 4.40 -2.80
N THR A 27 -0.71 3.96 -2.14
CA THR A 27 -1.77 4.85 -1.63
C THR A 27 -2.10 4.55 -0.17
N LEU A 28 -2.08 5.57 0.69
CA LEU A 28 -2.53 5.52 2.08
C LEU A 28 -3.89 6.21 2.21
N LEU A 29 -4.91 5.52 2.70
CA LEU A 29 -6.23 6.08 3.02
C LEU A 29 -6.35 6.29 4.53
N ILE A 30 -6.54 7.53 4.95
CA ILE A 30 -6.80 7.89 6.34
C ILE A 30 -8.29 8.07 6.55
N TYR A 31 -8.89 7.23 7.41
CA TYR A 31 -10.34 7.23 7.63
C TYR A 31 -10.81 7.82 8.97
N GLY A 32 -9.90 8.13 9.90
CA GLY A 32 -10.26 8.75 11.17
C GLY A 32 -11.34 7.99 11.94
N ASP A 33 -12.44 8.66 12.26
CA ASP A 33 -13.59 8.09 12.99
C ASP A 33 -14.72 7.60 12.06
N ALA A 34 -14.45 7.45 10.76
CA ALA A 34 -15.44 6.95 9.82
C ALA A 34 -15.94 5.54 10.21
N PRO A 35 -17.24 5.26 10.05
CA PRO A 35 -17.81 3.99 10.45
C PRO A 35 -17.28 2.85 9.55
N PRO A 36 -17.02 1.64 10.09
CA PRO A 36 -16.41 0.54 9.35
C PRO A 36 -17.09 0.18 8.00
N PRO A 37 -18.44 0.19 7.89
CA PRO A 37 -19.09 -0.07 6.60
C PRO A 37 -18.73 0.96 5.53
N LEU A 38 -18.59 2.23 5.89
CA LEU A 38 -18.26 3.32 4.97
C LEU A 38 -16.80 3.18 4.50
N VAL A 39 -15.89 2.84 5.43
CA VAL A 39 -14.48 2.53 5.09
C VAL A 39 -14.41 1.36 4.10
N ALA A 40 -15.15 0.28 4.35
CA ALA A 40 -15.17 -0.89 3.46
C ALA A 40 -15.67 -0.53 2.05
N VAL A 41 -16.72 0.29 1.93
CA VAL A 41 -17.24 0.77 0.64
C VAL A 41 -16.17 1.59 -0.10
N ALA A 42 -15.55 2.56 0.57
CA ALA A 42 -14.52 3.41 -0.04
C ALA A 42 -13.30 2.59 -0.50
N VAL A 43 -12.83 1.65 0.34
CA VAL A 43 -11.71 0.76 0.00
C VAL A 43 -12.05 -0.10 -1.22
N ASN A 44 -13.24 -0.71 -1.26
CA ASN A 44 -13.64 -1.54 -2.39
C ASN A 44 -13.76 -0.75 -3.69
N GLN A 45 -14.26 0.49 -3.64
CA GLN A 45 -14.32 1.37 -4.82
C GLN A 45 -12.92 1.68 -5.36
N LEU A 46 -11.96 2.01 -4.49
CA LEU A 46 -10.58 2.29 -4.89
C LEU A 46 -9.87 1.04 -5.43
N LEU A 47 -10.06 -0.12 -4.79
CA LEU A 47 -9.53 -1.40 -5.28
C LEU A 47 -10.11 -1.75 -6.66
N ALA A 48 -11.40 -1.51 -6.90
CA ALA A 48 -12.04 -1.75 -8.20
C ALA A 48 -11.49 -0.83 -9.31
N GLN A 49 -10.88 0.30 -8.96
CA GLN A 49 -10.16 1.20 -9.89
C GLN A 49 -8.72 0.75 -10.15
N GLY A 50 -8.29 -0.38 -9.57
CA GLY A 50 -6.92 -0.88 -9.69
C GLY A 50 -5.91 -0.17 -8.79
N ILE A 51 -6.36 0.57 -7.77
CA ILE A 51 -5.49 1.28 -6.83
C ILE A 51 -5.07 0.32 -5.72
N CYS A 52 -3.76 0.11 -5.57
CA CYS A 52 -3.19 -0.58 -4.41
C CYS A 52 -3.17 0.38 -3.22
N LEU A 53 -3.91 0.08 -2.17
CA LEU A 53 -4.04 0.96 -1.00
C LEU A 53 -3.85 0.25 0.33
N ARG A 54 -3.47 1.02 1.34
CA ARG A 54 -3.53 0.66 2.76
C ARG A 54 -4.45 1.64 3.48
N ALA A 55 -5.41 1.14 4.27
CA ALA A 55 -6.32 1.97 5.03
C ALA A 55 -5.91 1.99 6.51
N GLU A 56 -5.71 3.18 7.07
CA GLU A 56 -5.30 3.38 8.47
C GLU A 56 -6.17 4.46 9.12
N ARG A 57 -6.37 4.36 10.44
CA ARG A 57 -7.12 5.39 11.17
C ARG A 57 -6.35 6.70 11.26
N GLN A 58 -5.03 6.62 11.35
CA GLN A 58 -4.10 7.74 11.46
C GLN A 58 -2.79 7.40 10.75
N ILE A 59 -1.98 8.42 10.43
CA ILE A 59 -0.69 8.21 9.79
C ILE A 59 0.25 7.52 10.78
N VAL A 60 0.76 6.35 10.40
CA VAL A 60 1.78 5.62 11.18
C VAL A 60 3.14 6.28 10.96
N PRO A 61 3.89 6.63 12.02
CA PRO A 61 5.20 7.25 11.87
C PRO A 61 6.17 6.31 11.14
N GLY A 62 6.94 6.88 10.20
CA GLY A 62 7.91 6.13 9.40
C GLY A 62 7.35 5.39 8.18
N LEU A 63 6.03 5.40 7.97
CA LEU A 63 5.41 4.85 6.76
C LEU A 63 5.56 5.83 5.59
N ARG A 64 6.26 5.41 4.53
CA ARG A 64 6.40 6.19 3.30
C ARG A 64 5.29 5.82 2.32
N TYR A 65 4.57 6.80 1.83
CA TYR A 65 3.46 6.62 0.91
C TYR A 65 3.57 7.57 -0.28
N ARG A 66 3.23 7.09 -1.48
CA ARG A 66 3.27 7.94 -2.69
C ARG A 66 2.06 8.88 -2.77
N ARG A 67 0.89 8.44 -2.31
CA ARG A 67 -0.36 9.22 -2.33
C ARG A 67 -1.06 9.11 -0.99
N LEU A 68 -1.65 10.22 -0.54
CA LEU A 68 -2.49 10.27 0.65
C LEU A 68 -3.92 10.60 0.24
N LEU A 69 -4.84 9.78 0.74
CA LEU A 69 -6.28 10.00 0.61
C LEU A 69 -6.87 10.17 1.99
N ARG A 70 -7.81 11.11 2.14
CA ARG A 70 -8.62 11.24 3.36
C ARG A 70 -10.05 10.91 3.05
N LEU A 71 -10.67 10.15 3.94
CA LEU A 71 -12.10 9.87 3.89
C LEU A 71 -12.83 10.95 4.68
N GLU A 72 -13.44 11.90 3.98
CA GLU A 72 -14.16 13.04 4.56
C GLU A 72 -15.60 12.99 4.05
N ASP A 73 -16.58 12.81 4.95
CA ASP A 73 -18.02 12.93 4.63
C ASP A 73 -18.46 12.28 3.29
N MET A 74 -18.05 11.02 3.06
CA MET A 74 -18.26 10.21 1.83
C MET A 74 -17.49 10.61 0.56
N ASP A 75 -16.66 11.64 0.62
CA ASP A 75 -15.75 12.02 -0.47
C ASP A 75 -14.29 11.64 -0.14
N ILE A 76 -13.46 11.57 -1.18
CA ILE A 76 -12.06 11.17 -1.07
C ILE A 76 -11.19 12.34 -1.50
N ALA A 77 -10.70 13.11 -0.53
CA ALA A 77 -9.76 14.19 -0.77
C ALA A 77 -8.36 13.64 -1.07
N LYS A 78 -7.74 14.11 -2.16
CA LYS A 78 -6.40 13.71 -2.59
C LYS A 78 -5.36 14.73 -2.12
N GLU A 79 -4.37 14.26 -1.38
CA GLU A 79 -3.16 15.01 -1.08
C GLU A 79 -1.96 14.33 -1.77
N ALA A 80 -1.11 15.12 -2.43
CA ALA A 80 0.14 14.60 -2.99
C ALA A 80 1.07 14.22 -1.84
N GLY A 81 1.43 12.94 -1.75
CA GLY A 81 2.23 12.40 -0.65
C GLY A 81 3.70 12.80 -0.77
N GLN A 82 4.34 12.96 0.39
CA GLN A 82 5.74 13.33 0.51
C GLN A 82 6.63 12.14 0.14
N CYS A 83 7.32 12.23 -1.00
CA CYS A 83 8.42 11.35 -1.40
C CYS A 83 9.75 12.03 -1.05
#